data_AF-A0A7Z7B293-F1
#
_entry.id   AF-A0A7Z7B293-F1
#
_cell.length_a   1.000
_cell.length_b   1.000
_cell.length_c   1.000
_cell.angle_alpha   90.00
_cell.angle_beta   90.00
_cell.angle_gamma   90.00
#
_symmetry.space_group_name_H-M   'P 1'
#
loop_
_entity.id
_entity.type
_entity.pdbx_description
1 polymer ?
#
loop_
_entity_poly.entity_id
_entity_poly.type
_entity_poly.pdbx_seq_one_letter_code
_entity_poly.pdbx_strand_id
1 'polypeptide(L)'
;MKLVHFSVVALAIATSAAHAQTSSVFSAIQSAKSALSAANQPQSPQDAHQQMLQQQHDQQVEYMKRHPACSTNCPPDPEDERRAEAQQKRAREQAQRQADDAAKVRALCPDLDNDKFNVAEKFIRCRNKGFTEQQAFGTIQGLPTQPQAYLAAMIQDIYEDNITDPKKGKAILDYYGRCFERGTTCARPAW
;
A
#
# COMPACT_ATOMS: atom_id res chain seq x y z
N MET A 1 -5.15 -52.53 -8.00
CA MET A 1 -4.17 -51.75 -7.20
C MET A 1 -3.69 -50.58 -8.04
N LYS A 2 -4.05 -49.35 -7.68
CA LYS A 2 -3.63 -48.12 -8.36
C LYS A 2 -2.93 -47.23 -7.33
N LEU A 3 -1.63 -47.05 -7.50
CA LEU A 3 -0.78 -46.15 -6.71
C LEU A 3 -1.03 -44.72 -7.17
N VAL A 4 -1.53 -43.89 -6.26
CA VAL A 4 -1.68 -42.44 -6.47
C VAL A 4 -0.37 -41.79 -6.05
N HIS A 5 0.38 -41.26 -7.02
CA HIS A 5 1.55 -40.44 -6.78
C HIS A 5 1.11 -39.03 -6.37
N PHE A 6 1.45 -38.62 -5.15
CA PHE A 6 1.34 -37.23 -4.70
C PHE A 6 2.61 -36.48 -5.10
N SER A 7 2.51 -35.58 -6.09
CA SER A 7 3.56 -34.61 -6.38
C SER A 7 3.37 -33.39 -5.48
N VAL A 8 4.25 -33.26 -4.48
CA VAL A 8 4.42 -32.05 -3.67
C VAL A 8 5.17 -31.03 -4.51
N VAL A 9 4.49 -29.98 -4.96
CA VAL A 9 5.14 -28.82 -5.58
C VAL A 9 5.65 -27.92 -4.46
N ALA A 10 6.97 -27.94 -4.25
CA ALA A 10 7.67 -27.04 -3.36
C ALA A 10 7.61 -25.61 -3.92
N LEU A 11 6.96 -24.69 -3.20
CA LEU A 11 6.91 -23.28 -3.56
C LEU A 11 8.22 -22.61 -3.13
N ALA A 12 9.05 -22.24 -4.10
CA ALA A 12 10.26 -21.46 -3.86
C ALA A 12 9.88 -20.06 -3.36
N ILE A 13 10.34 -19.70 -2.17
CA ILE A 13 10.19 -18.37 -1.60
C ILE A 13 11.26 -17.49 -2.26
N ALA A 14 10.88 -16.73 -3.28
CA ALA A 14 11.71 -15.65 -3.80
C ALA A 14 11.72 -14.51 -2.77
N THR A 15 12.88 -14.24 -2.18
CA THR A 15 13.11 -13.06 -1.35
C THR A 15 13.05 -11.82 -2.23
N SER A 16 11.89 -11.16 -2.29
CA SER A 16 11.79 -9.81 -2.84
C SER A 16 12.55 -8.86 -1.92
N ALA A 17 13.69 -8.34 -2.40
CA ALA A 17 14.35 -7.19 -1.81
C ALA A 17 13.37 -6.01 -1.83
N ALA A 18 12.80 -5.71 -0.66
CA ALA A 18 11.93 -4.57 -0.46
C ALA A 18 12.76 -3.29 -0.64
N HIS A 19 12.61 -2.63 -1.78
CA HIS A 19 12.96 -1.22 -1.90
C HIS A 19 11.91 -0.46 -1.10
N ALA A 20 12.33 0.12 0.03
CA ALA A 20 11.53 1.02 0.83
C ALA A 20 11.19 2.28 0.01
N GLN A 21 10.04 2.30 -0.67
CA GLN A 21 9.44 3.54 -1.15
C GLN A 21 8.56 4.08 -0.02
N THR A 22 9.20 4.81 0.90
CA THR A 22 8.53 5.63 1.89
C THR A 22 7.76 6.75 1.20
N SER A 23 6.45 6.74 1.39
CA SER A 23 5.46 7.82 1.29
C SER A 23 5.99 9.21 0.90
N SER A 24 6.00 9.54 -0.40
CA SER A 24 6.41 10.85 -0.93
C SER A 24 5.25 11.77 -1.36
N VAL A 25 4.00 11.45 -1.00
CA VAL A 25 2.83 12.16 -1.55
C VAL A 25 2.41 13.42 -0.76
N PHE A 26 2.97 13.68 0.44
CA PHE A 26 2.52 14.80 1.28
C PHE A 26 3.46 16.02 1.39
N SER A 27 4.57 16.09 0.64
CA SER A 27 5.50 17.24 0.71
C SER A 27 5.42 18.19 -0.50
N ALA A 28 4.55 17.95 -1.48
CA ALA A 28 4.56 18.70 -2.74
C ALA A 28 3.71 20.00 -2.77
N ILE A 29 3.07 20.42 -1.67
CA ILE A 29 2.11 21.55 -1.71
C ILE A 29 2.70 22.88 -1.16
N GLN A 30 3.92 22.89 -0.61
CA GLN A 30 4.51 24.14 -0.07
C GLN A 30 5.46 24.88 -1.03
N SER A 31 5.85 24.29 -2.15
CA SER A 31 6.87 24.86 -3.04
C SER A 31 6.34 25.87 -4.09
N ALA A 32 5.03 26.05 -4.22
CA ALA A 32 4.46 26.94 -5.24
C ALA A 32 4.45 28.44 -4.85
N LYS A 33 4.65 28.77 -3.56
CA LYS A 33 4.62 30.19 -3.11
C LYS A 33 5.96 30.92 -3.19
N SER A 34 7.07 30.20 -3.33
CA SER A 34 8.42 30.80 -3.38
C SER A 34 8.86 31.21 -4.79
N ALA A 35 8.18 30.74 -5.84
CA ALA A 35 8.55 31.02 -7.24
C ALA A 35 8.07 32.40 -7.75
N LEU A 36 7.14 33.06 -7.06
CA LEU A 36 6.59 34.35 -7.50
C LEU A 36 7.37 35.57 -7.00
N SER A 37 8.36 35.38 -6.11
CA SER A 37 9.17 36.48 -5.56
C SER A 37 10.57 36.61 -6.20
N ALA A 38 10.96 35.68 -7.08
CA ALA A 38 12.28 35.65 -7.71
C ALA A 38 12.30 36.23 -9.15
N ALA A 39 11.28 37.01 -9.54
CA ALA A 39 11.15 37.54 -10.89
C ALA A 39 11.93 38.85 -11.15
N ASN A 40 12.91 39.21 -10.30
CA ASN A 40 13.59 40.51 -10.43
C ASN A 40 15.11 40.47 -10.18
N GLN A 41 15.79 39.37 -10.53
CA GLN A 41 17.26 39.35 -10.59
C GLN A 41 17.76 38.43 -11.71
N PRO A 42 18.61 38.91 -12.64
CA PRO A 42 19.21 38.07 -13.66
C PRO A 42 20.39 37.33 -13.04
N GLN A 43 20.14 36.18 -12.42
CA GLN A 43 21.17 35.17 -12.21
C GLN A 43 20.83 33.96 -13.07
N SER A 44 21.74 33.61 -13.97
CA SER A 44 21.67 32.49 -14.88
C SER A 44 21.28 31.21 -14.12
N PRO A 45 20.17 30.53 -14.50
CA PRO A 45 19.75 29.27 -13.88
C PRO A 45 20.81 28.15 -13.94
N GLN A 46 21.80 28.30 -14.82
CA GLN A 46 22.89 27.34 -15.01
C GLN A 46 23.88 27.33 -13.83
N ASP A 47 24.22 28.48 -13.24
CA ASP A 47 25.24 28.54 -12.19
C ASP A 47 24.75 27.93 -10.87
N ALA A 48 23.48 28.15 -10.54
CA ALA A 48 22.86 27.57 -9.33
C ALA A 48 22.68 26.05 -9.43
N HIS A 49 22.41 25.53 -10.64
CA HIS A 49 22.30 24.09 -10.86
C HIS A 49 23.66 23.41 -10.75
N GLN A 50 24.72 24.06 -11.23
CA GLN A 50 26.08 23.54 -11.19
C GLN A 50 26.65 23.52 -9.75
N GLN A 51 26.39 24.57 -8.96
CA GLN A 51 26.76 24.60 -7.54
C GLN A 51 26.04 23.54 -6.70
N MET A 52 24.76 23.28 -6.98
CA MET A 52 24.00 22.25 -6.28
C MET A 52 24.52 20.84 -6.58
N LEU A 53 24.85 20.57 -7.84
CA LEU A 53 25.47 19.30 -8.26
C LEU A 53 26.84 19.10 -7.60
N GLN A 54 27.63 20.17 -7.49
CA GLN A 54 28.95 20.12 -6.82
C GLN A 54 28.80 19.78 -5.32
N GLN A 55 27.89 20.43 -4.61
CA GLN A 55 27.62 20.15 -3.19
C GLN A 55 27.09 18.73 -2.95
N GLN A 56 26.23 18.25 -3.84
CA GLN A 56 25.69 16.89 -3.75
C GLN A 56 26.77 15.85 -4.01
N HIS A 57 27.70 16.13 -4.93
CA HIS A 57 28.84 15.28 -5.21
C HIS A 57 29.81 15.23 -4.03
N ASP A 58 30.15 16.38 -3.44
CA ASP A 58 31.05 16.44 -2.29
C ASP A 58 30.46 15.71 -1.07
N GLN A 59 29.15 15.83 -0.82
CA GLN A 59 28.48 15.05 0.23
C GLN A 59 28.53 13.54 -0.05
N GLN A 60 28.35 13.13 -1.30
CA GLN A 60 28.38 11.71 -1.69
C GLN A 60 29.81 11.14 -1.58
N VAL A 61 30.82 11.91 -1.95
CA VAL A 61 32.24 11.55 -1.82
C VAL A 61 32.64 11.46 -0.35
N GLU A 62 32.26 12.44 0.49
CA GLU A 62 32.47 12.42 1.94
C GLU A 62 31.83 11.18 2.59
N TYR A 63 30.61 10.83 2.15
CA TYR A 63 29.90 9.64 2.62
C TYR A 63 30.60 8.34 2.22
N MET A 64 31.04 8.20 0.96
CA MET A 64 31.81 7.04 0.49
C MET A 64 33.20 6.95 1.13
N LYS A 65 33.80 8.08 1.50
CA LYS A 65 35.10 8.13 2.19
C LYS A 65 34.99 7.67 3.65
N ARG A 66 33.85 7.93 4.30
CA ARG A 66 33.52 7.39 5.64
C ARG A 66 33.05 5.95 5.62
N HIS A 67 32.51 5.47 4.51
CA HIS A 67 32.05 4.10 4.31
C HIS A 67 32.81 3.47 3.14
N PRO A 68 34.10 3.12 3.31
CA PRO A 68 34.85 2.48 2.24
C PRO A 68 34.08 1.24 1.78
N ALA A 69 33.92 1.08 0.47
CA ALA A 69 33.27 -0.08 -0.11
C ALA A 69 34.02 -1.34 0.36
N CYS A 70 33.39 -2.10 1.25
CA CYS A 70 33.92 -3.37 1.71
C CYS A 70 33.94 -4.33 0.51
N SER A 71 35.13 -4.79 0.16
CA SER A 71 35.31 -5.90 -0.78
C SER A 71 34.66 -7.17 -0.22
N THR A 72 34.24 -8.04 -1.12
CA THR A 72 33.53 -9.31 -0.92
C THR A 72 34.02 -10.05 0.34
N ASN A 73 33.13 -10.26 1.32
CA ASN A 73 33.33 -10.91 2.65
C ASN A 73 33.64 -10.02 3.86
N CYS A 74 33.00 -8.85 4.01
CA CYS A 74 32.93 -8.22 5.33
C CYS A 74 31.85 -8.90 6.18
N PRO A 75 32.15 -9.31 7.42
CA PRO A 75 31.11 -9.74 8.36
C PRO A 75 30.13 -8.57 8.54
N PRO A 76 28.81 -8.83 8.55
CA PRO A 76 27.84 -7.77 8.79
C PRO A 76 28.18 -7.08 10.12
N ASP A 77 28.15 -5.75 10.13
CA ASP A 77 28.40 -4.99 11.35
C ASP A 77 27.41 -5.48 12.43
N PRO A 78 27.86 -5.83 13.64
CA PRO A 78 26.96 -6.26 14.71
C PRO A 78 25.88 -5.22 15.07
N GLU A 79 26.05 -3.94 14.72
CA GLU A 79 24.97 -2.95 14.76
C GLU A 79 23.93 -3.15 13.64
N ASP A 80 24.36 -3.47 12.43
CA ASP A 80 23.47 -3.72 11.30
C ASP A 80 22.69 -5.03 11.48
N GLU A 81 23.32 -6.09 12.00
CA GLU A 81 22.62 -7.32 12.39
C GLU A 81 21.54 -7.05 13.44
N ARG A 82 21.88 -6.30 14.50
CA ARG A 82 20.89 -5.93 15.55
C ARG A 82 19.76 -5.07 14.99
N ARG A 83 20.06 -4.15 14.06
CA ARG A 83 19.03 -3.34 13.39
C ARG A 83 18.13 -4.21 12.51
N ALA A 84 18.70 -5.15 11.76
CA ALA A 84 17.96 -6.08 10.91
C ALA A 84 17.07 -7.01 11.74
N GLU A 85 17.57 -7.59 12.83
CA GLU A 85 16.77 -8.41 13.75
C GLU A 85 15.66 -7.60 14.42
N ALA A 86 15.94 -6.37 14.86
CA ALA A 86 14.93 -5.48 15.43
C ALA A 86 13.87 -5.06 14.40
N GLN A 87 14.24 -4.86 13.14
CA GLN A 87 13.30 -4.64 12.05
C GLN A 87 12.45 -5.90 11.79
N GLN A 88 13.07 -7.08 11.77
CA GLN A 88 12.38 -8.34 11.56
C GLN A 88 11.40 -8.66 12.69
N LYS A 89 11.77 -8.42 13.95
CA LYS A 89 10.87 -8.53 15.11
C LYS A 89 9.69 -7.57 14.98
N ARG A 90 9.94 -6.29 14.69
CA ARG A 90 8.87 -5.30 14.47
C ARG A 90 7.93 -5.71 13.35
N ALA A 91 8.46 -6.20 12.23
CA ALA A 91 7.67 -6.68 11.11
C ALA A 91 6.80 -7.89 11.50
N ARG A 92 7.34 -8.85 12.26
CA ARG A 92 6.58 -9.99 12.78
C ARG A 92 5.47 -9.56 13.73
N GLU A 93 5.78 -8.69 14.69
CA GLU A 93 4.78 -8.17 15.63
C GLU A 93 3.69 -7.35 14.93
N GLN A 94 4.05 -6.62 13.87
CA GLN A 94 3.11 -5.85 13.07
C GLN A 94 2.21 -6.77 12.23
N ALA A 95 2.79 -7.80 11.61
CA ALA A 95 2.01 -8.82 10.89
C ALA A 95 1.06 -9.57 11.83
N GLN A 96 1.50 -9.88 13.06
CA GLN A 96 0.68 -10.56 14.06
C GLN A 96 -0.47 -9.67 14.54
N ARG A 97 -0.21 -8.39 14.82
CA ARG A 97 -1.26 -7.41 15.13
C ARG A 97 -2.27 -7.25 13.99
N GLN A 98 -1.80 -7.18 12.74
CA GLN A 98 -2.69 -7.13 11.58
C GLN A 98 -3.56 -8.38 11.45
N ALA A 99 -3.01 -9.57 11.71
CA ALA A 99 -3.77 -10.81 11.70
C ALA A 99 -4.83 -10.84 12.82
N ASP A 100 -4.46 -10.44 14.04
CA ASP A 100 -5.38 -10.37 15.19
C ASP A 100 -6.49 -9.35 14.96
N ASP A 101 -6.16 -8.19 14.39
CA ASP A 101 -7.14 -7.15 14.06
C ASP A 101 -8.05 -7.60 12.91
N ALA A 102 -7.51 -8.25 11.87
CA ALA A 102 -8.33 -8.85 10.82
C ALA A 102 -9.28 -9.94 11.37
N ALA A 103 -8.83 -10.75 12.33
CA ALA A 103 -9.67 -11.75 12.99
C ALA A 103 -10.80 -11.11 13.81
N LYS A 104 -10.49 -10.04 14.56
CA LYS A 104 -11.51 -9.25 15.28
C LYS A 104 -12.50 -8.60 14.33
N VAL A 105 -12.03 -8.02 13.24
CA VAL A 105 -12.84 -7.38 12.20
C VAL A 105 -13.80 -8.39 11.55
N ARG A 106 -13.32 -9.61 11.23
CA ARG A 106 -14.19 -10.70 10.74
C ARG A 106 -15.22 -11.14 11.78
N ALA A 107 -14.85 -11.19 13.06
CA ALA A 107 -15.79 -11.51 14.13
C ALA A 107 -16.92 -10.46 14.27
N LEU A 108 -16.63 -9.19 13.97
CA LEU A 108 -17.62 -8.11 13.98
C LEU A 108 -18.60 -8.20 12.81
N CYS A 109 -18.18 -8.75 11.67
CA CYS A 109 -19.08 -9.02 10.55
C CYS A 109 -18.80 -10.36 9.85
N PRO A 110 -19.50 -11.44 10.25
CA PRO A 110 -19.40 -12.74 9.60
C PRO A 110 -19.84 -12.75 8.13
N ASP A 111 -20.62 -11.75 7.70
CA ASP A 111 -21.09 -11.67 6.31
C ASP A 111 -19.93 -11.42 5.32
N LEU A 112 -18.78 -10.91 5.77
CA LEU A 112 -17.57 -10.77 4.95
C LEU A 112 -17.07 -12.11 4.40
N ASP A 113 -17.24 -13.19 5.16
CA ASP A 113 -16.80 -14.54 4.76
C ASP A 113 -17.93 -15.37 4.14
N ASN A 114 -19.15 -14.83 4.05
CA ASN A 114 -20.31 -15.55 3.52
C ASN A 114 -20.30 -15.55 1.97
N ASP A 115 -20.14 -16.72 1.36
CA ASP A 115 -20.06 -16.90 -0.09
C ASP A 115 -21.37 -16.64 -0.84
N LYS A 116 -22.51 -16.60 -0.15
CA LYS A 116 -23.82 -16.32 -0.73
C LYS A 116 -23.98 -14.87 -1.20
N PHE A 117 -23.17 -13.97 -0.66
CA PHE A 117 -23.26 -12.55 -0.93
C PHE A 117 -22.10 -12.10 -1.80
N ASN A 118 -22.38 -11.23 -2.75
CA ASN A 118 -21.34 -10.57 -3.53
C ASN A 118 -20.58 -9.56 -2.65
N VAL A 119 -19.34 -9.22 -3.01
CA VAL A 119 -18.45 -8.44 -2.12
C VAL A 119 -19.04 -7.09 -1.67
N ALA A 120 -19.74 -6.37 -2.55
CA ALA A 120 -20.39 -5.09 -2.18
C ALA A 120 -21.58 -5.32 -1.24
N GLU A 121 -22.39 -6.35 -1.48
CA GLU A 121 -23.48 -6.75 -0.59
C GLU A 121 -22.97 -7.09 0.82
N LYS A 122 -21.82 -7.76 0.94
CA LYS A 122 -21.19 -8.05 2.23
C LYS A 122 -20.90 -6.76 3.00
N PHE A 123 -20.24 -5.79 2.35
CA PHE A 123 -19.94 -4.51 2.99
C PHE A 123 -21.20 -3.74 3.42
N ILE A 124 -22.26 -3.74 2.61
CA ILE A 124 -23.54 -3.10 2.98
C ILE A 124 -24.14 -3.79 4.22
N ARG A 125 -24.17 -5.12 4.25
CA ARG A 125 -24.70 -5.88 5.40
C ARG A 125 -23.88 -5.63 6.66
N CYS A 126 -22.56 -5.59 6.54
CA CYS A 126 -21.67 -5.28 7.65
C CYS A 126 -21.90 -3.87 8.18
N ARG A 127 -21.96 -2.87 7.29
CA ARG A 127 -22.27 -1.51 7.68
C ARG A 127 -23.58 -1.43 8.48
N ASN A 128 -24.62 -2.10 8.01
CA ASN A 128 -25.92 -2.11 8.70
C ASN A 128 -25.85 -2.70 10.12
N LYS A 129 -24.79 -3.45 10.44
CA LYS A 129 -24.50 -4.00 11.77
C LYS A 129 -23.53 -3.12 12.59
N GLY A 130 -23.24 -1.91 12.13
CA GLY A 130 -22.35 -0.96 12.82
C GLY A 130 -20.87 -1.07 12.44
N PHE A 131 -20.56 -1.84 11.40
CA PHE A 131 -19.19 -1.94 10.90
C PHE A 131 -18.75 -0.61 10.29
N THR A 132 -17.61 -0.07 10.75
CA THR A 132 -17.15 1.25 10.32
C THR A 132 -16.42 1.20 8.99
N GLU A 133 -16.34 2.34 8.31
CA GLU A 133 -15.62 2.45 7.04
C GLU A 133 -14.14 2.07 7.19
N GLN A 134 -13.50 2.51 8.28
CA GLN A 134 -12.11 2.16 8.60
C GLN A 134 -11.93 0.64 8.79
N GLN A 135 -12.89 -0.04 9.42
CA GLN A 135 -12.87 -1.49 9.55
C GLN A 135 -13.01 -2.17 8.18
N ALA A 136 -13.88 -1.65 7.30
CA ALA A 136 -14.00 -2.13 5.92
C ALA A 136 -12.71 -1.96 5.13
N PHE A 137 -12.04 -0.81 5.21
CA PHE A 137 -10.73 -0.61 4.59
C PHE A 137 -9.69 -1.58 5.13
N GLY A 138 -9.72 -1.88 6.43
CA GLY A 138 -8.85 -2.87 7.05
C GLY A 138 -8.95 -4.26 6.40
N THR A 139 -10.14 -4.66 5.93
CA THR A 139 -10.35 -5.99 5.30
C THR A 139 -9.72 -6.14 3.92
N ILE A 140 -9.42 -5.02 3.26
CA ILE A 140 -8.84 -5.02 1.90
C ILE A 140 -7.35 -4.69 1.91
N GLN A 141 -6.77 -4.42 3.08
CA GLN A 141 -5.33 -4.25 3.23
C GLN A 141 -4.62 -5.57 2.94
N GLY A 142 -3.62 -5.53 2.05
CA GLY A 142 -2.86 -6.71 1.62
C GLY A 142 -3.37 -7.37 0.33
N LEU A 143 -4.48 -6.89 -0.24
CA LEU A 143 -4.83 -7.23 -1.62
C LEU A 143 -3.86 -6.57 -2.61
N PRO A 144 -3.70 -7.12 -3.82
CA PRO A 144 -2.97 -6.43 -4.88
C PRO A 144 -3.55 -5.04 -5.14
N THR A 145 -2.70 -4.07 -5.47
CA THR A 145 -3.05 -2.64 -5.55
C THR A 145 -4.28 -2.36 -6.42
N GLN A 146 -4.39 -3.04 -7.56
CA GLN A 146 -5.50 -2.83 -8.48
C GLN A 146 -6.84 -3.27 -7.85
N PRO A 147 -7.07 -4.55 -7.48
CA PRO A 147 -8.27 -4.97 -6.74
C PRO A 147 -8.56 -4.11 -5.49
N GLN A 148 -7.52 -3.74 -4.75
CA GLN A 148 -7.66 -2.90 -3.56
C GLN A 148 -8.27 -1.53 -3.89
N ALA A 149 -7.86 -0.88 -4.99
CA ALA A 149 -8.40 0.41 -5.41
C ALA A 149 -9.90 0.34 -5.78
N TYR A 150 -10.34 -0.71 -6.47
CA TYR A 150 -11.75 -0.87 -6.82
C TYR A 150 -12.62 -1.18 -5.59
N LEU A 151 -12.12 -2.01 -4.67
CA LEU A 151 -12.81 -2.28 -3.41
C LEU A 151 -12.85 -1.06 -2.50
N ALA A 152 -11.77 -0.26 -2.49
CA ALA A 152 -11.74 1.02 -1.78
C ALA A 152 -12.83 1.97 -2.30
N ALA A 153 -12.95 2.12 -3.62
CA ALA A 153 -13.98 2.96 -4.22
C ALA A 153 -15.39 2.43 -3.91
N MET A 154 -15.61 1.10 -3.97
CA MET A 154 -16.88 0.50 -3.55
C MET A 154 -17.22 0.81 -2.08
N ILE A 155 -16.25 0.69 -1.17
CA ILE A 155 -16.43 1.00 0.24
C ILE A 155 -16.80 2.48 0.41
N GLN A 156 -16.07 3.40 -0.22
CA GLN A 156 -16.38 4.83 -0.15
C GLN A 156 -17.80 5.12 -0.60
N ASP A 157 -18.21 4.61 -1.77
CA ASP A 157 -19.56 4.80 -2.30
C ASP A 157 -20.62 4.25 -1.36
N ILE A 158 -20.40 3.05 -0.81
CA ILE A 158 -21.30 2.49 0.19
C ILE A 158 -21.44 3.47 1.33
N TYR A 159 -20.35 3.83 2.01
CA TYR A 159 -20.37 4.62 3.25
C TYR A 159 -20.84 6.06 3.05
N GLU A 160 -20.28 6.78 2.08
CA GLU A 160 -20.59 8.18 1.83
C GLU A 160 -22.00 8.40 1.26
N ASP A 161 -22.48 7.54 0.35
CA ASP A 161 -23.84 7.66 -0.22
C ASP A 161 -24.91 7.03 0.70
N ASN A 162 -24.53 6.63 1.91
CA ASN A 162 -25.40 6.01 2.90
C ASN A 162 -26.19 4.78 2.39
N ILE A 163 -25.53 3.95 1.57
CA ILE A 163 -26.14 2.74 1.03
C ILE A 163 -26.40 1.73 2.16
N THR A 164 -27.68 1.41 2.36
CA THR A 164 -28.15 0.46 3.38
C THR A 164 -28.95 -0.71 2.81
N ASP A 165 -29.40 -0.67 1.55
CA ASP A 165 -30.10 -1.79 0.91
C ASP A 165 -29.10 -2.81 0.33
N PRO A 166 -29.00 -4.04 0.88
CA PRO A 166 -28.08 -5.06 0.36
C PRO A 166 -28.34 -5.40 -1.11
N LYS A 167 -29.56 -5.21 -1.62
CA LYS A 167 -29.90 -5.50 -3.02
C LYS A 167 -29.15 -4.60 -4.01
N LYS A 168 -28.70 -3.41 -3.59
CA LYS A 168 -27.85 -2.54 -4.42
C LYS A 168 -26.46 -3.12 -4.65
N GLY A 169 -26.01 -4.06 -3.81
CA GLY A 169 -24.67 -4.64 -3.87
C GLY A 169 -24.31 -5.22 -5.23
N LYS A 170 -25.25 -5.91 -5.90
CA LYS A 170 -24.99 -6.45 -7.25
C LYS A 170 -24.71 -5.35 -8.27
N ALA A 171 -25.51 -4.29 -8.29
CA ALA A 171 -25.33 -3.19 -9.24
C ALA A 171 -23.99 -2.47 -9.03
N ILE A 172 -23.60 -2.28 -7.77
CA ILE A 172 -22.29 -1.73 -7.37
C ILE A 172 -21.17 -2.62 -7.87
N LEU A 173 -21.20 -3.91 -7.54
CA LEU A 173 -20.18 -4.84 -7.99
C LEU A 173 -20.08 -4.91 -9.50
N ASP A 174 -21.20 -5.01 -10.21
CA ASP A 174 -21.21 -5.09 -11.67
C ASP A 174 -20.61 -3.81 -12.30
N TYR A 175 -20.84 -2.64 -11.71
CA TYR A 175 -20.27 -1.38 -12.18
C TYR A 175 -18.74 -1.37 -12.05
N TYR A 176 -18.23 -1.62 -10.84
CA TYR A 176 -16.79 -1.63 -10.58
C TYR A 176 -16.08 -2.80 -11.26
N GLY A 177 -16.73 -3.95 -11.37
CA GLY A 177 -16.24 -5.12 -12.09
C GLY A 177 -15.97 -4.82 -13.56
N ARG A 178 -16.88 -4.11 -14.24
CA ARG A 178 -16.68 -3.71 -15.65
C ARG A 178 -15.49 -2.76 -15.82
N CYS A 179 -15.25 -1.84 -14.89
CA CYS A 179 -14.07 -0.98 -14.97
C CYS A 179 -12.78 -1.78 -14.71
N PHE A 180 -12.82 -2.70 -13.73
CA PHE A 180 -11.70 -3.56 -13.38
C PHE A 180 -11.27 -4.43 -14.57
N GLU A 181 -12.23 -5.06 -15.25
CA GLU A 181 -11.99 -5.85 -16.47
C GLU A 181 -11.39 -5.04 -17.61
N ARG A 182 -11.76 -3.75 -17.71
CA ARG A 182 -11.21 -2.82 -18.71
C ARG A 182 -9.86 -2.23 -18.31
N GLY A 183 -9.44 -2.39 -17.05
CA GLY A 183 -8.25 -1.75 -16.50
C GLY A 183 -8.35 -0.22 -16.44
N THR A 184 -9.55 0.34 -16.40
CA THR A 184 -9.80 1.79 -16.43
C THR A 184 -10.32 2.29 -15.09
N THR A 185 -10.02 3.53 -14.73
CA THR A 185 -10.67 4.16 -13.57
C THR A 185 -12.19 4.20 -13.75
N CYS A 186 -12.93 3.93 -12.66
CA CYS A 186 -14.37 4.18 -12.67
C CYS A 186 -14.63 5.67 -12.39
N ALA A 187 -15.60 6.24 -13.10
CA ALA A 187 -16.28 7.41 -12.58
C ALA A 187 -17.03 7.03 -11.30
N ARG A 188 -17.36 7.98 -10.44
CA ARG A 188 -18.13 7.71 -9.24
C ARG A 188 -19.60 8.06 -9.48
N PRO A 189 -20.51 7.08 -9.66
CA PRO A 189 -21.93 7.35 -9.82
C PRO A 189 -22.56 7.64 -8.44
N ALA A 190 -23.71 8.31 -8.42
CA ALA A 190 -24.53 8.39 -7.22
C ALA A 190 -25.43 7.15 -7.12
N TRP A 191 -25.44 6.48 -5.96
CA TRP A 191 -26.07 5.16 -5.79
C TRP A 191 -27.48 5.11 -5.19
#